data_AF-O52851-F1
#
_entry.id   AF-O52851-F1
#
_cell.length_a   1.000
_cell.length_b   1.000
_cell.length_c   1.000
_cell.angle_alpha   90.00
_cell.angle_beta   90.00
_cell.angle_gamma   90.00
#
_symmetry.space_group_name_H-M   'P 1'
#
loop_
_entity.id
_entity.type
_entity.pdbx_description
1 polymer ?
#
loop_
_entity_poly.entity_id
_entity_poly.type
_entity_poly.pdbx_seq_one_letter_code
_entity_poly.pdbx_strand_id
1 'polypeptide(L)'
;MGVEQEWIKNITDMYQSPELIPSHASNLLHQLKREKRNEKLKKALEIITPNYISYISILLNNHNMTRKEIVILVDALNEYMNTLRHPSVKSVFSHQADFYSSVLPEFFNLLFRNLIKGLNEKIKVNSQKDIIIDCIFDPYNEGRVVFKKKRVDVAIILKNKFVFNNVEISDFAIPLVAIEIKTNLDKNMLSGIEQSVDSLKETFPLCLYYCITELADFAIEKQNYASTHIDEVFILRKQKRGPVRRGTPLEVVHADLILEVVEQVGEHLSKFKDPIKTLKARMTEGYLIKGKGK
;
A
#
# COMPACT_ATOMS: atom_id res chain seq x y z
N MET A 1 -3.44 6.32 35.41
CA MET A 1 -3.23 6.86 34.05
C MET A 1 -4.57 7.35 33.52
N GLY A 2 -4.62 8.49 32.83
CA GLY A 2 -5.85 8.87 32.12
C GLY A 2 -6.13 7.91 30.94
N VAL A 3 -7.40 7.71 30.59
CA VAL A 3 -7.84 6.77 29.52
C VAL A 3 -7.06 6.94 28.22
N GLU A 4 -6.75 8.18 27.84
CA GLU A 4 -6.00 8.48 26.62
C GLU A 4 -4.54 8.01 26.66
N GLN A 5 -3.89 8.08 27.84
CA GLN A 5 -2.52 7.58 27.99
C GLN A 5 -2.48 6.06 27.89
N GLU A 6 -3.54 5.39 28.36
CA GLU A 6 -3.71 3.96 28.17
C GLU A 6 -3.89 3.61 26.69
N TRP A 7 -4.71 4.37 25.94
CA TRP A 7 -4.83 4.16 24.50
C TRP A 7 -3.53 4.37 23.72
N ILE A 8 -2.79 5.44 24.02
CA ILE A 8 -1.49 5.71 23.38
C ILE A 8 -0.53 4.56 23.65
N LYS A 9 -0.47 4.10 24.90
CA LYS A 9 0.36 2.96 25.28
C LYS A 9 -0.07 1.69 24.54
N ASN A 10 -1.36 1.34 24.58
CA ASN A 10 -1.89 0.16 23.93
C ASN A 10 -1.58 0.15 22.43
N ILE A 11 -1.86 1.24 21.71
CA ILE A 11 -1.56 1.33 20.27
C ILE A 11 -0.05 1.20 20.01
N THR A 12 0.79 1.83 20.84
CA THR A 12 2.25 1.74 20.67
C THR A 12 2.74 0.31 20.93
N ASP A 13 2.28 -0.32 22.00
CA ASP A 13 2.70 -1.68 22.41
C ASP A 13 2.24 -2.75 21.41
N MET A 14 1.17 -2.51 20.64
CA MET A 14 0.75 -3.38 19.55
C MET A 14 1.79 -3.50 18.43
N TYR A 15 2.63 -2.47 18.25
CA TYR A 15 3.70 -2.46 17.26
C TYR A 15 5.05 -2.53 17.98
N GLN A 16 5.66 -3.72 17.98
CA GLN A 16 6.91 -4.08 18.67
C GLN A 16 8.04 -3.03 18.64
N SER A 17 8.08 -2.16 17.64
CA SER A 17 8.97 -1.00 17.60
C SER A 17 8.33 0.22 16.90
N PRO A 18 8.79 1.46 17.19
CA PRO A 18 8.27 2.67 16.56
C PRO A 18 8.38 2.67 15.02
N GLU A 19 9.41 2.03 14.47
CA GLU A 19 9.63 1.93 13.02
C GLU A 19 8.61 1.04 12.32
N LEU A 20 7.92 0.18 13.08
CA LEU A 20 6.88 -0.69 12.59
C LEU A 20 5.50 -0.03 12.65
N ILE A 21 5.35 1.15 13.26
CA ILE A 21 4.08 1.86 13.34
C ILE A 21 3.68 2.33 11.92
N PRO A 22 2.55 1.83 11.38
CA PRO A 22 2.07 2.24 10.06
C PRO A 22 1.46 3.66 10.06
N SER A 23 1.12 4.16 8.86
CA SER A 23 0.77 5.56 8.65
C SER A 23 -0.51 6.00 9.35
N HIS A 24 -1.55 5.15 9.41
CA HIS A 24 -2.80 5.50 10.05
C HIS A 24 -2.69 5.47 11.58
N ALA A 25 -2.00 4.48 12.14
CA ALA A 25 -1.59 4.41 13.54
C ALA A 25 -0.86 5.69 13.96
N SER A 26 0.13 6.11 13.16
CA SER A 26 0.91 7.33 13.39
C SER A 26 0.02 8.57 13.38
N ASN A 27 -0.89 8.68 12.40
CA ASN A 27 -1.86 9.77 12.32
C ASN A 27 -2.77 9.81 13.55
N LEU A 28 -3.29 8.66 14.01
CA LEU A 28 -4.14 8.58 15.20
C LEU A 28 -3.37 8.94 16.47
N LEU A 29 -2.16 8.40 16.65
CA LEU A 29 -1.29 8.73 17.78
C LEU A 29 -0.95 10.22 17.82
N HIS A 30 -0.70 10.83 16.66
CA HIS A 30 -0.49 12.27 16.57
C HIS A 30 -1.72 13.04 17.07
N GLN A 31 -2.94 12.66 16.64
CA GLN A 31 -4.17 13.32 17.12
C GLN A 31 -4.40 13.13 18.63
N LEU A 32 -4.10 11.94 19.16
CA LEU A 32 -4.22 11.64 20.60
C LEU A 32 -3.26 12.47 21.44
N LYS A 33 -2.02 12.69 20.95
CA LYS A 33 -0.96 13.44 21.65
C LYS A 33 -1.11 14.96 21.57
N ARG A 34 -2.03 15.49 20.77
CA ARG A 34 -2.24 16.95 20.65
C ARG A 34 -2.70 17.56 21.97
N GLU A 35 -1.96 18.56 22.46
CA GLU A 35 -2.27 19.28 23.70
C GLU A 35 -3.62 20.01 23.65
N LYS A 36 -3.93 20.65 22.52
CA LYS A 36 -5.19 21.39 22.30
C LYS A 36 -6.09 20.64 21.34
N ARG A 37 -7.20 20.12 21.86
CA ARG A 37 -8.26 19.44 21.10
C ARG A 37 -9.59 20.10 21.41
N ASN A 38 -10.34 20.43 20.35
CA ASN A 38 -11.71 20.88 20.52
C ASN A 38 -12.63 19.71 20.93
N GLU A 39 -13.81 20.03 21.44
CA GLU A 39 -14.73 19.02 21.98
C GLU A 39 -15.20 18.01 20.92
N LYS A 40 -15.35 18.44 19.66
CA LYS A 40 -15.70 17.57 18.55
C LYS A 40 -14.63 16.50 18.30
N LEU A 41 -13.35 16.90 18.32
CA LEU A 41 -12.23 15.99 18.14
C LEU A 41 -12.11 14.99 19.29
N LYS A 42 -12.32 15.41 20.54
CA LYS A 42 -12.32 14.50 21.69
C LYS A 42 -13.38 13.40 21.53
N LYS A 43 -14.63 13.80 21.27
CA LYS A 43 -15.74 12.86 21.06
C LYS A 43 -15.50 11.92 19.87
N ALA A 44 -14.91 12.42 18.78
CA ALA A 44 -14.54 11.57 17.66
C ALA A 44 -13.45 10.57 18.03
N LEU A 45 -12.42 10.98 18.79
CA LEU A 45 -11.34 10.08 19.24
C LEU A 45 -11.85 9.01 20.22
N GLU A 46 -12.84 9.33 21.07
CA GLU A 46 -13.50 8.35 21.95
C GLU A 46 -14.22 7.24 21.17
N ILE A 47 -14.72 7.56 19.98
CA ILE A 47 -15.34 6.57 19.07
C ILE A 47 -14.26 5.85 18.25
N ILE A 48 -13.32 6.59 17.66
CA ILE A 48 -12.31 6.04 16.74
C ILE A 48 -11.38 5.07 17.46
N THR A 49 -10.87 5.46 18.63
CA THR A 49 -9.73 4.77 19.24
C THR A 49 -10.06 3.34 19.66
N PRO A 50 -11.19 3.05 20.33
CA PRO A 50 -11.56 1.66 20.65
C PRO A 50 -11.83 0.81 19.40
N ASN A 51 -12.50 1.39 18.38
CA ASN A 51 -12.76 0.70 17.12
C ASN A 51 -11.47 0.40 16.35
N TYR A 52 -10.52 1.33 16.35
CA TYR A 52 -9.19 1.14 15.78
C TYR A 52 -8.41 0.02 16.48
N ILE A 53 -8.40 0.03 17.82
CA ILE A 53 -7.73 -1.03 18.61
C ILE A 53 -8.33 -2.39 18.26
N SER A 54 -9.66 -2.51 18.24
CA SER A 54 -10.36 -3.76 17.86
C SER A 54 -9.98 -4.22 16.45
N TYR A 55 -10.03 -3.30 15.48
CA TYR A 55 -9.64 -3.55 14.09
C TYR A 55 -8.20 -4.07 13.98
N ILE A 56 -7.23 -3.38 14.59
CA ILE A 56 -5.82 -3.79 14.51
C ILE A 56 -5.56 -5.08 15.29
N SER A 57 -6.24 -5.32 16.42
CA SER A 57 -6.12 -6.59 17.13
C SER A 57 -6.50 -7.77 16.24
N ILE A 58 -7.57 -7.65 15.44
CA ILE A 58 -7.98 -8.68 14.48
C ILE A 58 -6.91 -8.89 13.41
N LEU A 59 -6.34 -7.80 12.87
CA LEU A 59 -5.29 -7.85 11.85
C LEU A 59 -4.00 -8.49 12.35
N LEU A 60 -3.53 -8.10 13.54
CA LEU A 60 -2.27 -8.56 14.09
C LEU A 60 -2.36 -10.01 14.58
N ASN A 61 -3.53 -10.48 15.03
CA ASN A 61 -3.72 -11.85 15.49
C ASN A 61 -4.00 -12.86 14.37
N ASN A 62 -4.35 -12.41 13.16
CA ASN A 62 -4.51 -13.27 12.00
C ASN A 62 -3.22 -13.31 11.18
N HIS A 63 -2.56 -14.47 11.17
CA HIS A 63 -1.28 -14.65 10.47
C HIS A 63 -1.39 -15.46 9.19
N ASN A 64 -2.40 -16.31 9.03
CA ASN A 64 -2.59 -17.01 7.77
C ASN A 64 -3.39 -16.14 6.80
N MET A 65 -3.11 -16.33 5.52
CA MET A 65 -3.66 -15.51 4.43
C MET A 65 -4.63 -16.34 3.59
N THR A 66 -5.41 -17.22 4.24
CA THR A 66 -6.42 -18.03 3.56
C THR A 66 -7.61 -17.16 3.18
N ARG A 67 -8.41 -17.61 2.21
CA ARG A 67 -9.67 -16.94 1.82
C ARG A 67 -10.56 -16.59 3.02
N LYS A 68 -10.71 -17.50 3.98
CA LYS A 68 -11.55 -17.29 5.17
C LYS A 68 -11.01 -16.15 6.04
N GLU A 69 -9.70 -16.10 6.25
CA GLU A 69 -9.08 -15.05 7.06
C GLU A 69 -9.12 -13.71 6.35
N ILE A 70 -8.87 -13.67 5.03
CA ILE A 70 -8.98 -12.43 4.25
C ILE A 70 -10.40 -11.84 4.37
N VAL A 71 -11.45 -12.67 4.33
CA VAL A 71 -12.83 -12.20 4.56
C VAL A 71 -12.96 -11.55 5.95
N ILE A 72 -12.49 -12.21 7.01
CA ILE A 72 -12.53 -11.67 8.38
C ILE A 72 -11.78 -10.32 8.48
N LEU A 73 -10.60 -10.23 7.87
CA LEU A 73 -9.80 -9.01 7.86
C LEU A 73 -10.50 -7.86 7.11
N VAL A 74 -11.18 -8.18 6.01
CA VAL A 74 -11.91 -7.21 5.20
C VAL A 74 -13.20 -6.76 5.89
N ASP A 75 -13.87 -7.63 6.63
CA ASP A 75 -15.03 -7.27 7.45
C ASP A 75 -14.62 -6.28 8.54
N ALA A 76 -13.53 -6.55 9.27
CA ALA A 76 -12.98 -5.64 10.26
C ALA A 76 -12.55 -4.28 9.65
N LEU A 77 -11.95 -4.30 8.47
CA LEU A 77 -11.63 -3.08 7.70
C LEU A 77 -12.90 -2.27 7.38
N ASN A 78 -13.95 -2.92 6.87
CA ASN A 78 -15.21 -2.26 6.52
C ASN A 78 -15.89 -1.66 7.76
N GLU A 79 -15.92 -2.37 8.88
CA GLU A 79 -16.45 -1.86 10.16
C GLU A 79 -15.70 -0.60 10.62
N TYR A 80 -14.36 -0.63 10.57
CA TYR A 80 -13.55 0.53 10.94
C TYR A 80 -13.76 1.71 9.99
N MET A 81 -13.78 1.47 8.68
CA MET A 81 -14.02 2.51 7.69
C MET A 81 -15.43 3.12 7.81
N ASN A 82 -16.43 2.32 8.19
CA ASN A 82 -17.78 2.80 8.50
C ASN A 82 -17.79 3.71 9.73
N THR A 83 -17.01 3.38 10.76
CA THR A 83 -16.81 4.24 11.94
C THR A 83 -16.28 5.62 11.52
N LEU A 84 -15.26 5.67 10.66
CA LEU A 84 -14.69 6.94 10.17
C LEU A 84 -15.66 7.74 9.29
N ARG A 85 -16.61 7.06 8.63
CA ARG A 85 -17.63 7.69 7.77
C ARG A 85 -18.86 8.15 8.53
N HIS A 86 -19.04 7.74 9.79
CA HIS A 86 -20.15 8.18 10.62
C HIS A 86 -20.18 9.72 10.74
N PRO A 87 -21.33 10.41 10.64
CA PRO A 87 -21.40 11.87 10.62
C PRO A 87 -20.71 12.57 11.81
N SER A 88 -20.75 11.95 13.00
CA SER A 88 -20.09 12.47 14.20
C SER A 88 -18.56 12.45 14.12
N VAL A 89 -17.99 11.61 13.26
CA VAL A 89 -16.54 11.44 13.09
C VAL A 89 -16.07 12.11 11.79
N LYS A 90 -16.76 11.85 10.67
CA LYS A 90 -16.39 12.33 9.34
C LYS A 90 -16.24 13.85 9.25
N SER A 91 -17.05 14.60 10.00
CA SER A 91 -17.02 16.06 10.00
C SER A 91 -15.83 16.67 10.77
N VAL A 92 -15.07 15.86 11.52
CA VAL A 92 -13.95 16.31 12.34
C VAL A 92 -12.65 16.40 11.53
N PHE A 93 -12.44 15.48 10.60
CA PHE A 93 -11.23 15.42 9.79
C PHE A 93 -11.49 16.02 8.42
N SER A 94 -10.69 16.99 8.01
CA SER A 94 -10.74 17.49 6.64
C SER A 94 -10.27 16.41 5.67
N HIS A 95 -10.75 16.47 4.43
CA HIS A 95 -10.28 15.57 3.36
C HIS A 95 -8.77 15.68 3.09
N GLN A 96 -8.14 16.78 3.50
CA GLN A 96 -6.70 17.05 3.36
C GLN A 96 -5.86 16.49 4.52
N ALA A 97 -6.48 16.01 5.60
CA ALA A 97 -5.77 15.54 6.79
C ALA A 97 -5.15 14.14 6.63
N ASP A 98 -5.29 13.52 5.46
CA ASP A 98 -4.88 12.16 5.13
C ASP A 98 -5.31 11.07 6.12
N PHE A 99 -6.27 11.37 6.99
CA PHE A 99 -6.66 10.48 8.08
C PHE A 99 -7.41 9.26 7.55
N TYR A 100 -8.42 9.50 6.71
CA TYR A 100 -9.21 8.43 6.11
C TYR A 100 -8.43 7.71 4.99
N SER A 101 -7.67 8.45 4.18
CA SER A 101 -6.89 7.88 3.07
C SER A 101 -5.72 7.01 3.53
N SER A 102 -5.23 7.14 4.77
CA SER A 102 -4.14 6.31 5.28
C SER A 102 -4.57 4.91 5.77
N VAL A 103 -5.88 4.64 5.91
CA VAL A 103 -6.38 3.34 6.42
C VAL A 103 -6.02 2.17 5.49
N LEU A 104 -6.27 2.31 4.19
CA LEU A 104 -5.96 1.25 3.22
C LEU A 104 -4.45 1.01 3.05
N PRO A 105 -3.59 2.05 2.94
CA PRO A 105 -2.14 1.86 3.00
C PRO A 105 -1.67 1.06 4.21
N GLU A 106 -2.21 1.36 5.39
CA GLU A 106 -1.91 0.59 6.60
C GLU A 106 -2.40 -0.86 6.51
N PHE A 107 -3.63 -1.08 6.05
CA PHE A 107 -4.19 -2.42 5.86
C PHE A 107 -3.29 -3.28 4.97
N PHE A 108 -2.93 -2.79 3.78
CA PHE A 108 -2.03 -3.49 2.86
C PHE A 108 -0.61 -3.64 3.42
N ASN A 109 -0.09 -2.65 4.15
CA ASN A 109 1.21 -2.76 4.78
C ASN A 109 1.25 -3.94 5.77
N LEU A 110 0.23 -4.09 6.61
CA LEU A 110 0.14 -5.18 7.58
C LEU A 110 -0.08 -6.54 6.91
N LEU A 111 -0.96 -6.61 5.90
CA LEU A 111 -1.15 -7.81 5.09
C LEU A 111 0.17 -8.30 4.47
N PHE A 112 0.92 -7.41 3.83
CA PHE A 112 2.15 -7.81 3.18
C PHE A 112 3.27 -8.12 4.16
N ARG A 113 3.30 -7.52 5.35
CA ARG A 113 4.24 -7.93 6.41
C ARG A 113 4.03 -9.38 6.79
N ASN A 114 2.78 -9.83 6.89
CA ASN A 114 2.47 -11.24 7.11
C ASN A 114 2.87 -12.09 5.88
N LEU A 115 2.58 -11.62 4.67
CA LEU A 115 2.89 -12.34 3.43
C LEU A 115 4.40 -12.59 3.23
N ILE A 116 5.25 -11.65 3.64
CA ILE A 116 6.71 -11.80 3.52
C ILE A 116 7.35 -12.59 4.68
N LYS A 117 6.58 -13.03 5.69
CA LYS A 117 7.14 -13.84 6.78
C LYS A 117 7.74 -15.12 6.20
N GLY A 118 8.96 -15.44 6.61
CA GLY A 118 9.70 -16.60 6.11
C GLY A 118 10.30 -16.43 4.70
N LEU A 119 10.22 -15.23 4.11
CA LEU A 119 11.04 -14.87 2.95
C LEU A 119 12.44 -14.40 3.38
N ASN A 120 13.29 -14.11 2.40
CA ASN A 120 14.61 -13.53 2.62
C ASN A 120 14.54 -12.30 3.53
N GLU A 121 15.39 -12.24 4.56
CA GLU A 121 15.44 -11.17 5.56
C GLU A 121 15.68 -9.76 4.98
N LYS A 122 16.28 -9.69 3.78
CA LYS A 122 16.51 -8.45 3.03
C LYS A 122 15.22 -7.91 2.40
N ILE A 123 14.18 -8.73 2.27
CA ILE A 123 12.87 -8.31 1.81
C ILE A 123 12.15 -7.59 2.96
N LYS A 124 11.72 -6.36 2.72
CA LYS A 124 11.03 -5.52 3.70
C LYS A 124 9.79 -4.90 3.07
N VAL A 125 8.76 -4.66 3.89
CA VAL A 125 7.59 -3.89 3.50
C VAL A 125 7.73 -2.47 4.05
N ASN A 126 7.63 -1.49 3.16
CA ASN A 126 7.58 -0.07 3.50
C ASN A 126 6.16 0.48 3.28
N SER A 127 5.80 1.48 4.08
CA SER A 127 4.57 2.27 3.91
C SER A 127 4.95 3.73 3.71
N GLN A 128 4.35 4.38 2.73
CA GLN A 128 4.52 5.80 2.43
C GLN A 128 5.99 6.26 2.30
N LYS A 129 6.85 5.42 1.69
CA LYS A 129 8.27 5.73 1.46
C LYS A 129 8.59 5.90 -0.02
N ASP A 130 9.68 6.60 -0.25
CA ASP A 130 10.28 6.74 -1.56
C ASP A 130 10.92 5.42 -2.03
N ILE A 131 10.62 5.04 -3.27
CA ILE A 131 11.33 3.99 -4.01
C ILE A 131 12.09 4.60 -5.18
N ILE A 132 13.17 3.95 -5.59
CA ILE A 132 13.91 4.33 -6.79
C ILE A 132 13.08 3.92 -8.00
N ILE A 133 12.93 4.84 -8.95
CA ILE A 133 12.23 4.58 -10.22
C ILE A 133 13.10 4.83 -11.44
N ASP A 134 14.24 5.50 -11.30
CA ASP A 134 15.16 5.82 -12.39
C ASP A 134 16.55 6.19 -11.82
N CYS A 135 17.57 6.14 -12.67
CA CYS A 135 18.92 6.58 -12.34
C CYS A 135 19.54 7.43 -13.45
N ILE A 136 20.23 8.50 -13.05
CA ILE A 136 20.91 9.42 -13.94
C ILE A 136 22.40 9.40 -13.60
N PHE A 137 23.23 9.23 -14.62
CA PHE A 137 24.68 9.36 -14.52
C PHE A 137 25.07 10.80 -14.84
N ASP A 138 25.58 11.52 -13.84
CA ASP A 138 25.89 12.94 -13.93
C ASP A 138 27.41 13.14 -14.12
N PRO A 139 27.87 13.43 -15.36
CA PRO A 139 29.29 13.55 -15.65
C PRO A 139 29.92 14.83 -15.09
N TYR A 140 29.12 15.84 -14.69
CA TYR A 140 29.63 17.14 -14.27
C TYR A 140 30.03 17.18 -12.79
N ASN A 141 29.55 16.24 -11.98
CA ASN A 141 29.80 16.16 -10.54
C ASN A 141 30.56 14.87 -10.20
N GLU A 142 31.79 14.79 -10.67
CA GLU A 142 32.72 13.66 -10.42
C GLU A 142 32.20 12.29 -10.90
N GLY A 143 31.29 12.30 -11.89
CA GLY A 143 30.66 11.08 -12.38
C GLY A 143 29.86 10.40 -11.27
N ARG A 144 28.87 11.07 -10.69
CA ARG A 144 27.99 10.48 -9.66
C ARG A 144 26.74 9.86 -10.27
N VAL A 145 26.11 8.94 -9.52
CA VAL A 145 24.78 8.43 -9.82
C VAL A 145 23.75 9.18 -8.97
N VAL A 146 22.70 9.67 -9.61
CA VAL A 146 21.57 10.31 -8.96
C VAL A 146 20.33 9.44 -9.17
N PHE A 147 19.69 9.02 -8.09
CA PHE A 147 18.46 8.24 -8.18
C PHE A 147 17.23 9.14 -8.16
N LYS A 148 16.37 8.99 -9.17
CA LYS A 148 15.03 9.56 -9.15
C LYS A 148 14.17 8.69 -8.24
N LYS A 149 13.50 9.33 -7.28
CA LYS A 149 12.66 8.66 -6.30
C LYS A 149 11.20 9.05 -6.47
N LYS A 150 10.29 8.11 -6.19
CA LYS A 150 8.85 8.34 -6.12
C LYS A 150 8.31 7.77 -4.82
N ARG A 151 7.56 8.59 -4.09
CA ARG A 151 6.79 8.13 -2.94
C ARG A 151 5.63 7.25 -3.41
N VAL A 152 5.53 6.06 -2.84
CA VAL A 152 4.42 5.13 -3.06
C VAL A 152 3.74 4.80 -1.72
N ASP A 153 2.47 4.40 -1.77
CA ASP A 153 1.68 4.16 -0.57
C ASP A 153 2.13 2.89 0.16
N VAL A 154 2.41 1.80 -0.58
CA VAL A 154 3.00 0.57 -0.03
C VAL A 154 4.04 0.02 -1.01
N ALA A 155 5.17 -0.48 -0.50
CA ALA A 155 6.17 -1.15 -1.31
C ALA A 155 6.74 -2.39 -0.62
N ILE A 156 7.01 -3.44 -1.38
CA ILE A 156 7.84 -4.56 -0.98
C ILE A 156 9.17 -4.41 -1.69
N ILE A 157 10.26 -4.30 -0.93
CA ILE A 157 11.59 -3.98 -1.45
C ILE A 157 12.59 -5.06 -1.05
N LEU A 158 13.61 -5.27 -1.89
CA LEU A 158 14.79 -6.05 -1.57
C LEU A 158 15.96 -5.11 -1.29
N LYS A 159 16.37 -5.02 -0.02
CA LYS A 159 17.51 -4.21 0.41
C LYS A 159 18.80 -4.75 -0.19
N ASN A 160 19.58 -3.89 -0.83
CA ASN A 160 20.85 -4.24 -1.47
C ASN A 160 21.91 -3.17 -1.19
N LYS A 161 23.16 -3.54 -1.40
CA LYS A 161 24.28 -2.60 -1.38
C LYS A 161 24.54 -2.14 -2.81
N PHE A 162 24.63 -0.83 -3.02
CA PHE A 162 25.03 -0.24 -4.29
C PHE A 162 26.31 0.59 -4.06
N VAL A 163 27.32 0.35 -4.88
CA VAL A 163 28.58 1.09 -4.83
C VAL A 163 28.92 1.55 -6.24
N PHE A 164 29.15 2.85 -6.41
CA PHE A 164 29.57 3.44 -7.68
C PHE A 164 30.68 4.45 -7.41
N ASN A 165 31.79 4.36 -8.13
CA ASN A 165 32.99 5.19 -7.91
C ASN A 165 33.43 5.24 -6.43
N ASN A 166 33.44 4.09 -5.75
CA ASN A 166 33.74 3.93 -4.33
C ASN A 166 32.79 4.66 -3.36
N VAL A 167 31.70 5.26 -3.87
CA VAL A 167 30.63 5.84 -3.05
C VAL A 167 29.57 4.77 -2.81
N GLU A 168 29.36 4.43 -1.54
CA GLU A 168 28.30 3.50 -1.13
C GLU A 168 26.98 4.23 -0.90
N ILE A 169 25.91 3.71 -1.49
CA ILE A 169 24.55 4.18 -1.29
C ILE A 169 23.83 3.20 -0.37
N SER A 170 23.71 3.58 0.90
CA SER A 170 23.28 2.71 2.00
C SER A 170 21.77 2.42 2.03
N ASP A 171 20.96 3.22 1.35
CA ASP A 171 19.51 3.08 1.27
C ASP A 171 19.03 2.47 -0.05
N PHE A 172 19.93 1.91 -0.87
CA PHE A 172 19.56 1.29 -2.13
C PHE A 172 18.67 0.06 -1.92
N ALA A 173 17.54 0.04 -2.60
CA ALA A 173 16.63 -1.09 -2.55
C ALA A 173 15.96 -1.28 -3.91
N ILE A 174 15.85 -2.55 -4.32
CA ILE A 174 15.18 -2.94 -5.55
C ILE A 174 13.70 -3.10 -5.23
N PRO A 175 12.78 -2.35 -5.86
CA PRO A 175 11.36 -2.55 -5.67
C PRO A 175 10.94 -3.87 -6.31
N LEU A 176 10.28 -4.73 -5.53
CA LEU A 176 9.65 -5.97 -6.00
C LEU A 176 8.17 -5.73 -6.27
N VAL A 177 7.52 -4.97 -5.38
CA VAL A 177 6.12 -4.58 -5.49
C VAL A 177 5.98 -3.12 -5.10
N ALA A 178 5.20 -2.35 -5.84
CA ALA A 178 4.84 -0.98 -5.54
C ALA A 178 3.33 -0.79 -5.75
N ILE A 179 2.67 -0.15 -4.78
CA ILE A 179 1.23 0.07 -4.82
C ILE A 179 0.92 1.53 -4.53
N GLU A 180 0.12 2.13 -5.39
CA GLU A 180 -0.51 3.42 -5.18
C GLU A 180 -1.96 3.20 -4.76
N ILE A 181 -2.40 3.83 -3.67
CA ILE A 181 -3.72 3.65 -3.08
C ILE A 181 -4.44 4.99 -3.04
N LYS A 182 -5.66 5.04 -3.60
CA LYS A 182 -6.45 6.28 -3.70
C LYS A 182 -7.90 6.05 -3.26
N THR A 183 -8.47 7.01 -2.54
CA THR A 183 -9.91 6.96 -2.18
C THR A 183 -10.81 7.09 -3.42
N ASN A 184 -10.35 7.84 -4.42
CA ASN A 184 -10.92 7.88 -5.75
C ASN A 184 -9.81 8.09 -6.78
N LEU A 185 -9.93 7.48 -7.95
CA LEU A 185 -8.97 7.63 -9.05
C LEU A 185 -9.60 8.41 -10.19
N ASP A 186 -9.03 9.56 -10.54
CA ASP A 186 -9.43 10.36 -11.71
C ASP A 186 -8.40 10.25 -12.84
N LYS A 187 -8.72 10.84 -14.01
CA LYS A 187 -7.87 10.81 -15.21
C LYS A 187 -6.47 11.39 -14.97
N ASN A 188 -6.39 12.54 -14.29
CA ASN A 188 -5.12 13.25 -14.13
C ASN A 188 -4.21 12.49 -13.18
N MET A 189 -4.78 11.93 -12.10
CA MET A 189 -4.08 11.02 -11.19
C MET A 189 -3.54 9.80 -11.93
N LEU A 190 -4.36 9.16 -12.76
CA LEU A 190 -3.92 7.99 -13.53
C LEU A 190 -2.76 8.33 -14.48
N SER A 191 -2.86 9.43 -15.24
CA SER A 191 -1.77 9.82 -16.14
C SER A 191 -0.44 10.13 -15.41
N GLY A 192 -0.51 10.68 -14.20
CA GLY A 192 0.69 10.90 -13.38
C GLY A 192 1.29 9.60 -12.83
N ILE A 193 0.43 8.60 -12.56
CA ILE A 193 0.85 7.25 -12.17
C ILE A 193 1.52 6.57 -13.37
N GLU A 194 0.91 6.57 -14.55
CA GLU A 194 1.45 5.97 -15.78
C GLU A 194 2.89 6.42 -16.06
N GLN A 195 3.15 7.73 -16.04
CA GLN A 195 4.50 8.28 -16.23
C GLN A 195 5.52 7.76 -15.21
N SER A 196 5.10 7.58 -13.97
CA SER A 196 5.98 7.06 -12.91
C SER A 196 6.26 5.57 -13.09
N VAL A 197 5.27 4.83 -13.60
CA VAL A 197 5.37 3.39 -13.86
C VAL A 197 6.23 3.11 -15.07
N ASP A 198 6.16 3.94 -16.12
CA ASP A 198 7.03 3.80 -17.29
C ASP A 198 8.51 3.85 -16.89
N SER A 199 8.93 4.90 -16.16
CA SER A 199 10.30 4.99 -15.64
C SER A 199 10.66 3.79 -14.74
N LEU A 200 9.73 3.41 -13.85
CA LEU A 200 9.93 2.28 -12.94
C LEU A 200 10.16 0.97 -13.71
N LYS A 201 9.40 0.71 -14.77
CA LYS A 201 9.46 -0.54 -15.54
C LYS A 201 10.63 -0.57 -16.51
N GLU A 202 11.10 0.59 -16.98
CA GLU A 202 12.37 0.71 -17.70
C GLU A 202 13.55 0.34 -16.78
N THR A 203 13.53 0.80 -15.52
CA THR A 203 14.61 0.56 -14.55
C THR A 203 14.52 -0.82 -13.88
N PHE A 204 13.30 -1.22 -13.52
CA PHE A 204 12.98 -2.44 -12.76
C PHE A 204 11.79 -3.17 -13.43
N PRO A 205 12.00 -3.82 -14.58
CA PRO A 205 10.91 -4.43 -15.37
C PRO A 205 10.16 -5.54 -14.64
N LEU A 206 10.77 -6.15 -13.62
CA LEU A 206 10.17 -7.18 -12.80
C LEU A 206 9.38 -6.62 -11.60
N CYS A 207 9.42 -5.33 -11.33
CA CYS A 207 8.62 -4.75 -10.24
C CYS A 207 7.13 -4.85 -10.59
N LEU A 208 6.33 -5.47 -9.72
CA LEU A 208 4.88 -5.49 -9.84
C LEU A 208 4.30 -4.15 -9.35
N TYR A 209 3.47 -3.49 -10.17
CA TYR A 209 2.88 -2.19 -9.87
C TYR A 209 1.35 -2.23 -9.93
N TYR A 210 0.70 -1.91 -8.81
CA TYR A 210 -0.76 -1.82 -8.73
C TYR A 210 -1.23 -0.41 -8.41
N CYS A 211 -2.37 -0.04 -9.01
CA CYS A 211 -3.18 1.07 -8.54
C CYS A 211 -4.44 0.51 -7.87
N ILE A 212 -4.65 0.82 -6.60
CA ILE A 212 -5.82 0.36 -5.84
C ILE A 212 -6.66 1.57 -5.48
N THR A 213 -7.95 1.52 -5.76
CA THR A 213 -8.87 2.58 -5.39
C THR A 213 -10.17 2.07 -4.81
N GLU A 214 -10.81 2.84 -3.92
CA GLU A 214 -12.17 2.51 -3.47
C GLU A 214 -13.19 2.74 -4.58
N LEU A 215 -13.09 3.87 -5.30
CA LEU A 215 -14.10 4.35 -6.25
C LEU A 215 -13.45 4.83 -7.56
N ALA A 216 -14.05 4.49 -8.69
CA ALA A 216 -13.64 5.04 -9.99
C ALA A 216 -14.22 6.43 -10.23
N ASP A 217 -13.41 7.38 -10.69
CA ASP A 217 -13.83 8.76 -11.02
C ASP A 217 -13.40 9.15 -12.45
N PHE A 218 -13.60 8.22 -13.40
CA PHE A 218 -13.31 8.41 -14.82
C PHE A 218 -14.39 7.81 -15.73
N ALA A 219 -14.47 8.35 -16.95
CA ALA A 219 -15.37 7.86 -17.99
C ALA A 219 -14.69 6.74 -18.78
N ILE A 220 -15.17 5.51 -18.59
CA ILE A 220 -14.68 4.26 -19.20
C ILE A 220 -14.60 4.37 -20.73
N GLU A 221 -15.49 5.13 -21.36
CA GLU A 221 -15.65 5.22 -22.82
C GLU A 221 -14.55 6.03 -23.54
N LYS A 222 -13.69 6.75 -22.81
CA LYS A 222 -12.74 7.72 -23.41
C LYS A 222 -11.27 7.36 -23.27
N GLN A 223 -10.93 6.17 -22.78
CA GLN A 223 -9.54 5.80 -22.49
C GLN A 223 -9.25 4.35 -22.82
N ASN A 224 -8.11 4.12 -23.48
CA ASN A 224 -7.56 2.80 -23.71
C ASN A 224 -6.62 2.43 -22.55
N TYR A 225 -7.18 1.88 -21.47
CA TYR A 225 -6.43 1.46 -20.29
C TYR A 225 -5.49 0.26 -20.54
N ALA A 226 -5.66 -0.43 -21.68
CA ALA A 226 -4.87 -1.61 -22.01
C ALA A 226 -3.43 -1.28 -22.46
N SER A 227 -3.08 0.00 -22.65
CA SER A 227 -1.75 0.41 -23.13
C SER A 227 -0.80 0.88 -22.02
N THR A 228 -1.18 0.76 -20.75
CA THR A 228 -0.33 1.18 -19.62
C THR A 228 0.60 0.06 -19.18
N HIS A 229 1.75 0.39 -18.57
CA HIS A 229 2.60 -0.57 -17.88
C HIS A 229 2.18 -0.85 -16.43
N ILE A 230 1.03 -0.33 -15.99
CA ILE A 230 0.42 -0.69 -14.70
C ILE A 230 -0.05 -2.14 -14.83
N ASP A 231 0.33 -3.00 -13.88
CA ASP A 231 -0.01 -4.43 -13.97
C ASP A 231 -1.50 -4.68 -13.68
N GLU A 232 -2.12 -3.89 -12.78
CA GLU A 232 -3.56 -3.93 -12.54
C GLU A 232 -4.09 -2.67 -11.82
N VAL A 233 -5.35 -2.31 -12.10
CA VAL A 233 -6.10 -1.25 -11.42
C VAL A 233 -7.33 -1.84 -10.69
N PHE A 234 -7.25 -1.97 -9.36
CA PHE A 234 -8.34 -2.53 -8.55
C PHE A 234 -9.32 -1.46 -8.07
N ILE A 235 -10.62 -1.67 -8.31
CA ILE A 235 -11.70 -0.82 -7.77
C ILE A 235 -12.43 -1.59 -6.66
N LEU A 236 -11.99 -1.41 -5.41
CA LEU A 236 -12.34 -2.23 -4.26
C LEU A 236 -13.82 -2.29 -3.92
N ARG A 237 -14.60 -1.25 -4.24
CA ARG A 237 -16.06 -1.22 -4.00
C ARG A 237 -16.89 -1.47 -5.26
N LYS A 238 -16.24 -1.80 -6.39
CA LYS A 238 -16.90 -2.03 -7.69
C LYS A 238 -17.88 -0.89 -8.08
N GLN A 239 -17.56 0.35 -7.72
CA GLN A 239 -18.44 1.51 -7.84
C GLN A 239 -17.76 2.74 -8.45
N LYS A 240 -18.57 3.55 -9.15
CA LYS A 240 -18.19 4.90 -9.59
C LYS A 240 -18.47 5.93 -8.48
N ARG A 241 -17.60 6.94 -8.35
CA ARG A 241 -17.73 8.03 -7.38
C ARG A 241 -18.94 8.93 -7.65
N GLY A 242 -19.22 9.23 -8.92
CA GLY A 242 -20.31 10.12 -9.32
C GLY A 242 -21.68 9.75 -8.75
N PRO A 243 -22.17 8.50 -8.94
CA PRO A 243 -23.40 8.01 -8.32
C PRO A 243 -23.41 8.10 -6.79
N VAL A 244 -22.32 7.73 -6.11
CA VAL A 244 -22.20 7.82 -4.65
C VAL A 244 -22.36 9.27 -4.16
N ARG A 245 -21.79 10.25 -4.89
CA ARG A 245 -21.98 11.68 -4.57
C ARG A 245 -23.43 12.16 -4.75
N ARG A 246 -24.22 11.47 -5.58
CA ARG A 246 -25.65 11.76 -5.81
C ARG A 246 -26.58 10.99 -4.88
N GLY A 247 -26.04 10.23 -3.92
CA GLY A 247 -26.82 9.54 -2.91
C GLY A 247 -26.95 8.03 -3.08
N THR A 248 -26.29 7.42 -4.08
CA THR A 248 -26.17 5.95 -4.12
C THR A 248 -25.43 5.47 -2.88
N PRO A 249 -25.95 4.45 -2.16
CA PRO A 249 -25.25 3.84 -1.03
C PRO A 249 -23.85 3.38 -1.43
N LEU A 250 -22.90 3.52 -0.51
CA LEU A 250 -21.54 3.05 -0.71
C LEU A 250 -21.51 1.53 -0.50
N GLU A 251 -21.06 0.78 -1.51
CA GLU A 251 -20.81 -0.66 -1.37
C GLU A 251 -19.63 -0.92 -0.44
N VAL A 252 -19.57 -2.12 0.14
CA VAL A 252 -18.42 -2.55 0.96
C VAL A 252 -17.15 -2.72 0.13
N VAL A 253 -15.99 -2.70 0.78
CA VAL A 253 -14.76 -3.22 0.18
C VAL A 253 -14.95 -4.72 -0.01
N HIS A 254 -14.81 -5.21 -1.23
CA HIS A 254 -15.03 -6.62 -1.54
C HIS A 254 -13.78 -7.45 -1.27
N ALA A 255 -13.94 -8.53 -0.48
CA ALA A 255 -12.85 -9.37 -0.04
C ALA A 255 -12.22 -10.22 -1.15
N ASP A 256 -12.97 -10.54 -2.22
CA ASP A 256 -12.45 -11.26 -3.39
C ASP A 256 -11.33 -10.49 -4.08
N LEU A 257 -11.47 -9.17 -4.22
CA LEU A 257 -10.44 -8.30 -4.81
C LEU A 257 -9.19 -8.22 -3.93
N ILE A 258 -9.36 -8.18 -2.60
CA ILE A 258 -8.22 -8.19 -1.67
C ILE A 258 -7.49 -9.52 -1.71
N LEU A 259 -8.22 -10.63 -1.76
CA LEU A 259 -7.64 -11.96 -1.90
C LEU A 259 -6.84 -12.07 -3.19
N GLU A 260 -7.40 -11.60 -4.31
CA GLU A 260 -6.71 -11.59 -5.60
C GLU A 260 -5.40 -10.79 -5.54
N VAL A 261 -5.40 -9.60 -4.93
CA VAL A 261 -4.16 -8.83 -4.72
C VAL A 261 -3.13 -9.65 -3.93
N VAL A 262 -3.54 -10.26 -2.81
CA VAL A 262 -2.65 -11.05 -1.95
C VAL A 262 -2.09 -12.28 -2.68
N GLU A 263 -2.93 -13.00 -3.41
CA GLU A 263 -2.55 -14.19 -4.19
C GLU A 263 -1.57 -13.82 -5.31
N GLN A 264 -1.87 -12.79 -6.10
CA GLN A 264 -1.00 -12.35 -7.18
C GLN A 264 0.34 -11.82 -6.66
N VAL A 265 0.36 -11.07 -5.55
CA VAL A 265 1.61 -10.63 -4.90
C VAL A 265 2.38 -11.84 -4.35
N GLY A 266 1.70 -12.80 -3.72
CA GLY A 266 2.33 -14.02 -3.18
C GLY A 266 2.99 -14.86 -4.28
N GLU A 267 2.30 -15.08 -5.39
CA GLU A 267 2.82 -15.78 -6.57
C GLU A 267 3.97 -15.01 -7.23
N HIS A 268 3.89 -13.69 -7.25
CA HIS A 268 5.00 -12.87 -7.74
C HIS A 268 6.24 -13.04 -6.85
N LEU A 269 6.09 -12.95 -5.53
CA LEU A 269 7.19 -13.09 -4.58
C LEU A 269 7.79 -14.50 -4.55
N SER A 270 6.99 -15.55 -4.79
CA SER A 270 7.50 -16.92 -4.83
C SER A 270 8.48 -17.15 -5.97
N LYS A 271 8.39 -16.39 -7.07
CA LYS A 271 9.33 -16.45 -8.21
C LYS A 271 10.75 -16.00 -7.84
N PHE A 272 10.92 -15.29 -6.72
CA PHE A 272 12.24 -14.89 -6.22
C PHE A 272 12.82 -15.87 -5.19
N LYS A 273 12.08 -16.92 -4.79
CA LYS A 273 12.61 -18.00 -3.93
C LYS A 273 13.51 -18.94 -4.72
N ASP A 274 13.10 -19.26 -5.94
CA ASP A 274 13.84 -20.14 -6.84
C ASP A 274 14.55 -19.28 -7.89
N PRO A 275 15.90 -19.16 -7.86
CA PRO A 275 16.61 -18.43 -8.89
C PRO A 275 16.25 -19.03 -10.25
N ILE A 276 15.95 -18.15 -11.20
CA ILE A 276 15.54 -18.49 -12.56
C ILE A 276 16.36 -19.70 -13.06
N LYS A 277 15.67 -20.79 -13.40
CA LYS A 277 16.24 -21.90 -14.19
C LYS A 277 17.12 -21.27 -15.27
N THR A 278 18.40 -21.67 -15.33
CA THR A 278 19.37 -21.10 -16.27
C THR A 278 18.75 -20.98 -17.66
N LEU A 279 19.15 -19.98 -18.46
CA LEU A 279 18.61 -19.79 -19.81
C LEU A 279 18.58 -21.11 -20.61
N LYS A 280 19.59 -21.96 -20.40
CA LYS A 280 19.69 -23.32 -20.94
C LYS A 280 18.52 -24.23 -20.55
N ALA A 281 18.08 -24.20 -19.29
CA ALA A 281 16.93 -24.95 -18.81
C ALA A 281 15.59 -24.41 -19.36
N ARG A 282 15.46 -23.08 -19.56
CA ARG A 282 14.28 -22.50 -20.24
C ARG A 282 14.24 -22.82 -21.74
N MET A 283 15.40 -22.84 -22.40
CA MET A 283 15.52 -23.24 -23.80
C MET A 283 15.09 -24.69 -24.02
N THR A 284 15.42 -25.61 -23.11
CA THR A 284 14.96 -27.00 -23.17
C THR A 284 13.46 -27.17 -22.97
N GLU A 285 12.80 -26.23 -22.30
CA GLU A 285 11.34 -26.24 -22.11
C GLU A 285 10.59 -25.60 -23.29
N GLY A 286 11.30 -24.98 -24.25
CA GLY A 286 10.70 -24.33 -25.42
C GLY A 286 10.04 -22.96 -25.14
N TYR A 287 10.06 -22.49 -23.89
CA TYR A 287 9.46 -21.23 -23.47
C TYR A 287 10.47 -20.36 -22.71
N LEU A 288 10.79 -19.18 -23.26
CA LEU A 288 11.68 -18.20 -22.60
C LEU A 288 10.91 -17.28 -21.67
N ILE A 289 9.65 -16.98 -22.02
CA ILE A 289 8.71 -16.16 -21.27
C ILE A 289 7.42 -16.97 -21.20
N LYS A 290 7.08 -17.49 -20.02
CA LYS A 290 5.79 -18.15 -19.79
C LYS A 290 4.77 -17.04 -19.52
N GLY A 291 3.94 -16.70 -20.51
CA GLY A 291 2.83 -15.77 -20.31
C GLY A 291 1.86 -16.32 -19.25
N LYS A 292 1.20 -15.45 -18.49
CA LYS A 292 0.06 -15.82 -17.64
C LYS A 292 -0.96 -16.51 -18.55
N GLY A 293 -1.09 -17.83 -18.46
CA GLY A 293 -2.19 -18.55 -19.09
C GLY A 293 -3.48 -18.00 -18.49
N LYS A 294 -4.41 -17.60 -19.35
CA LYS A 294 -5.79 -17.31 -18.94
C LYS A 294 -6.43 -18.55 -18.32
#